data_AF-A0A6J2WLF4-F1
#
_entry.id   AF-A0A6J2WLF4-F1
#
_cell.length_a   1.000
_cell.length_b   1.000
_cell.length_c   1.000
_cell.angle_alpha   90.00
_cell.angle_beta   90.00
_cell.angle_gamma   90.00
#
_symmetry.space_group_name_H-M   'P 1'
#
loop_
_entity.id
_entity.type
_entity.pdbx_description
1 polymer ?
#
loop_
_entity_poly.entity_id
_entity_poly.type
_entity_poly.pdbx_seq_one_letter_code
_entity_poly.pdbx_strand_id
1 'polypeptide(L)'
;MAGVDCTGSESRLRSCRSDDEAFSRCGHHHDVGVICSGYTDFRLVNGSDSCSGRVELQYLSEWGTACGASWDIRASNVLCRQLNCGSAVAIVGVDWFGEGSGPLNCGSTVAIVGVDWFGEGSGPVPLCLLMVDCPEDSDECLTGFQCSGTEAYLGNCSSPQTTKCSSSSQLSLICSGHRSLRLVGSGSDCAGRLEVFHKGSWGTVCDDSWDVKDAQVVCRQLQCGEALSGPVPAWFGPGTGPIWLDKVDCLGNETSLWSCPSEGWGRHDCGRKEDVGVLCSEFKEIRLTEGCSGNLEVFYNGTWGNVCMDQMDSDTVSLICQELNCGKSGSVDSSTPRLASAPNWLDRVQCRKNDISLWNCPSSPWGQNECSAFEVAKITCSDHLPFRLMEGEGQCSGRLEVYHDGTWGSVCDDDWDIRDAQVVCRQLGCGPALRADGNAAFGRGEGAVWLSRVECRG
;
A
#
# COMPACT_ATOMS: atom_id res chain seq x y z
N MET A 1 -16.43 54.00 -2.16
CA MET A 1 -15.99 52.75 -1.51
C MET A 1 -16.67 52.76 -0.17
N ALA A 2 -17.49 51.77 0.11
CA ALA A 2 -18.10 51.63 1.41
C ALA A 2 -17.41 50.47 2.09
N GLY A 3 -16.88 50.73 3.27
CA GLY A 3 -16.13 49.75 4.03
C GLY A 3 -16.42 49.95 5.50
N VAL A 4 -16.41 48.84 6.23
CA VAL A 4 -16.28 48.88 7.68
C VAL A 4 -14.81 49.21 7.97
N ASP A 5 -14.57 50.35 8.62
CA ASP A 5 -13.24 50.84 8.98
C ASP A 5 -13.05 50.66 10.50
N CYS A 6 -12.30 49.62 10.87
CA CYS A 6 -11.95 49.27 12.25
C CYS A 6 -10.49 49.65 12.52
N THR A 7 -10.21 50.22 13.70
CA THR A 7 -8.84 50.51 14.17
C THR A 7 -8.15 49.31 14.82
N GLY A 8 -8.90 48.25 15.13
CA GLY A 8 -8.41 47.00 15.73
C GLY A 8 -8.44 46.99 17.26
N SER A 9 -8.90 48.07 17.89
CA SER A 9 -9.06 48.17 19.36
C SER A 9 -10.52 48.05 19.82
N GLU A 10 -11.45 47.97 18.87
CA GLU A 10 -12.88 47.87 19.12
C GLU A 10 -13.26 46.49 19.67
N SER A 11 -14.06 46.45 20.73
CA SER A 11 -14.55 45.21 21.34
C SER A 11 -15.69 44.55 20.57
N ARG A 12 -16.31 45.26 19.62
CA ARG A 12 -17.44 44.78 18.80
C ARG A 12 -17.36 45.37 17.40
N LEU A 13 -17.73 44.58 16.40
CA LEU A 13 -17.74 44.99 14.98
C LEU A 13 -18.67 46.18 14.70
N ARG A 14 -19.75 46.32 15.49
CA ARG A 14 -20.67 47.48 15.46
C ARG A 14 -20.05 48.79 15.98
N SER A 15 -18.91 48.71 16.66
CA SER A 15 -18.18 49.87 17.16
C SER A 15 -17.20 50.42 16.12
N CYS A 16 -16.99 49.69 15.03
CA CYS A 16 -16.24 50.19 13.89
C CYS A 16 -17.05 51.22 13.10
N ARG A 17 -16.36 52.15 12.43
CA ARG A 17 -17.02 53.16 11.61
C ARG A 17 -17.53 52.49 10.33
N SER A 18 -18.84 52.54 10.09
CA SER A 18 -19.47 52.05 8.87
C SER A 18 -20.20 53.18 8.15
N ASP A 19 -20.05 53.27 6.84
CA ASP A 19 -20.85 54.18 6.01
C ASP A 19 -22.23 53.56 5.72
N ASP A 20 -23.29 54.15 6.28
CA ASP A 20 -24.67 53.67 6.16
C ASP A 20 -25.29 53.84 4.74
N GLU A 21 -24.66 54.62 3.85
CA GLU A 21 -25.22 54.95 2.53
C GLU A 21 -25.00 53.90 1.43
N ALA A 22 -24.45 52.72 1.76
CA ALA A 22 -23.92 51.80 0.75
C ALA A 22 -24.45 50.36 0.75
N PHE A 23 -25.59 50.13 1.40
CA PHE A 23 -26.27 48.83 1.36
C PHE A 23 -26.71 48.38 -0.04
N SER A 24 -26.67 49.27 -1.05
CA SER A 24 -27.17 49.01 -2.40
C SER A 24 -26.13 48.45 -3.40
N ARG A 25 -24.88 48.16 -2.98
CA ARG A 25 -23.80 47.73 -3.91
C ARG A 25 -23.07 46.42 -3.57
N CYS A 26 -23.42 45.72 -2.50
CA CYS A 26 -22.78 44.45 -2.13
C CYS A 26 -23.72 43.26 -2.39
N GLY A 27 -23.21 42.23 -3.06
CA GLY A 27 -23.88 40.93 -3.23
C GLY A 27 -23.09 39.81 -2.54
N HIS A 28 -23.69 38.63 -2.39
CA HIS A 28 -23.11 37.48 -1.66
C HIS A 28 -21.75 36.98 -2.18
N HIS A 29 -21.33 37.37 -3.39
CA HIS A 29 -19.99 37.08 -3.92
C HIS A 29 -18.88 37.96 -3.28
N HIS A 30 -19.24 38.89 -2.40
CA HIS A 30 -18.32 39.78 -1.68
C HIS A 30 -18.39 39.59 -0.16
N ASP A 31 -18.89 38.43 0.29
CA ASP A 31 -18.93 38.10 1.71
C ASP A 31 -17.51 38.01 2.27
N VAL A 32 -17.27 38.69 3.39
CA VAL A 32 -15.97 38.73 4.07
C VAL A 32 -15.84 37.55 5.03
N GLY A 33 -14.67 36.90 5.02
CA GLY A 33 -14.30 35.86 5.97
C GLY A 33 -13.27 36.39 6.98
N VAL A 34 -13.27 35.84 8.20
CA VAL A 34 -12.26 36.11 9.22
C VAL A 34 -11.68 34.81 9.73
N ILE A 35 -10.35 34.76 9.89
CA ILE A 35 -9.63 33.66 10.55
C ILE A 35 -8.89 34.29 11.72
N CYS A 36 -9.30 33.95 12.95
CA CYS A 36 -8.71 34.48 14.18
C CYS A 36 -7.51 33.65 14.63
N SER A 37 -6.61 34.20 15.45
CA SER A 37 -5.43 33.48 15.96
C SER A 37 -5.75 32.26 16.83
N GLY A 38 -6.98 32.16 17.35
CA GLY A 38 -7.51 30.96 18.02
C GLY A 38 -8.14 29.93 17.07
N TYR A 39 -8.01 30.11 15.74
CA TYR A 39 -8.48 29.14 14.76
C TYR A 39 -7.63 27.87 14.86
N THR A 40 -8.29 26.76 15.14
CA THR A 40 -7.68 25.44 15.20
C THR A 40 -8.08 24.68 13.94
N ASP A 41 -7.09 24.27 13.16
CA ASP A 41 -7.29 23.47 11.96
C ASP A 41 -6.74 22.05 12.16
N PHE A 42 -7.25 21.09 11.39
CA PHE A 42 -6.84 19.70 11.49
C PHE A 42 -6.50 19.15 10.11
N ARG A 43 -5.50 18.28 10.05
CA ARG A 43 -5.15 17.54 8.82
C ARG A 43 -4.66 16.15 9.12
N LEU A 44 -4.73 15.28 8.11
CA LEU A 44 -4.10 13.96 8.11
C LEU A 44 -2.84 14.02 7.25
N VAL A 45 -1.73 13.55 7.79
CA VAL A 45 -0.43 13.53 7.11
C VAL A 45 0.17 12.14 7.09
N ASN A 46 1.08 11.90 6.14
CA ASN A 46 1.78 10.64 5.93
C ASN A 46 0.87 9.42 5.68
N GLY A 47 -0.41 9.63 5.38
CA GLY A 47 -1.30 8.58 4.87
C GLY A 47 -1.13 8.36 3.37
N SER A 48 -1.76 7.30 2.86
CA SER A 48 -1.76 7.01 1.42
C SER A 48 -2.66 7.96 0.62
N ASP A 49 -3.55 8.70 1.31
CA ASP A 49 -4.40 9.74 0.75
C ASP A 49 -4.73 10.81 1.80
N SER A 50 -5.60 11.77 1.46
CA SER A 50 -6.03 12.85 2.36
C SER A 50 -7.01 12.42 3.47
N CYS A 51 -7.49 11.17 3.45
CA CYS A 51 -8.50 10.62 4.36
C CYS A 51 -7.94 9.54 5.29
N SER A 52 -6.63 9.38 5.32
CA SER A 52 -5.88 8.51 6.22
C SER A 52 -4.60 9.20 6.65
N GLY A 53 -4.08 8.86 7.83
CA GLY A 53 -2.77 9.35 8.27
C GLY A 53 -2.72 9.70 9.74
N ARG A 54 -1.58 10.27 10.14
CA ARG A 54 -1.36 10.86 11.47
C ARG A 54 -2.12 12.19 11.56
N VAL A 55 -2.76 12.42 12.69
CA VAL A 55 -3.52 13.65 12.95
C VAL A 55 -2.59 14.76 13.39
N GLU A 56 -2.65 15.88 12.70
CA GLU A 56 -1.98 17.12 13.10
C GLU A 56 -3.01 18.22 13.38
N LEU A 57 -2.72 19.03 14.39
CA LEU A 57 -3.51 20.18 14.81
C LEU A 57 -2.70 21.45 14.60
N GLN A 58 -3.32 22.46 13.98
CA GLN A 58 -2.77 23.79 13.87
C GLN A 58 -3.16 24.62 15.11
N TYR A 59 -2.16 25.18 15.79
CA TYR A 59 -2.33 26.08 16.92
C TYR A 59 -1.39 27.28 16.77
N LEU A 60 -1.91 28.51 16.91
CA LEU A 60 -1.15 29.75 16.70
C LEU A 60 -0.37 29.78 15.36
N SER A 61 -0.91 29.15 14.32
CA SER A 61 -0.31 28.99 12.98
C SER A 61 0.82 27.94 12.87
N GLU A 62 1.14 27.21 13.93
CA GLU A 62 2.11 26.10 13.92
C GLU A 62 1.39 24.75 13.91
N TRP A 63 1.91 23.79 13.14
CA TRP A 63 1.37 22.42 13.08
C TRP A 63 2.14 21.51 14.04
N GLY A 64 1.40 20.72 14.81
CA GLY A 64 1.97 19.74 15.73
C GLY A 64 1.13 18.48 15.77
N THR A 65 1.74 17.39 16.20
CA THR A 65 1.09 16.07 16.25
C THR A 65 0.03 16.05 17.35
N ALA A 66 -1.17 15.57 17.02
CA ALA A 66 -2.23 15.37 18.01
C ALA A 66 -1.95 14.11 18.85
N CYS A 67 -2.14 14.22 20.15
CA CYS A 67 -1.95 13.10 21.06
C CYS A 67 -3.20 12.21 21.09
N GLY A 68 -2.98 10.89 21.05
CA GLY A 68 -4.03 9.86 21.10
C GLY A 68 -4.57 9.57 22.51
N ALA A 69 -4.01 10.18 23.56
CA ALA A 69 -4.51 10.04 24.92
C ALA A 69 -5.96 10.58 25.01
N SER A 70 -6.87 9.74 25.50
CA SER A 70 -8.31 10.06 25.59
C SER A 70 -9.01 10.36 24.26
N TRP A 71 -8.42 9.94 23.12
CA TRP A 71 -9.07 10.02 21.81
C TRP A 71 -9.91 8.77 21.55
N ASP A 72 -11.20 8.95 21.24
CA ASP A 72 -12.12 7.86 20.95
C ASP A 72 -12.64 7.89 19.51
N ILE A 73 -13.35 6.85 19.12
CA ILE A 73 -13.90 6.73 17.75
C ILE A 73 -14.96 7.82 17.46
N ARG A 74 -15.54 8.46 18.47
CA ARG A 74 -16.54 9.52 18.30
C ARG A 74 -15.86 10.82 17.90
N ALA A 75 -14.73 11.16 18.53
CA ALA A 75 -13.87 12.27 18.10
C ALA A 75 -13.35 12.06 16.68
N SER A 76 -12.91 10.84 16.36
CA SER A 76 -12.51 10.48 15.00
C SER A 76 -13.65 10.66 13.99
N ASN A 77 -14.88 10.30 14.35
CA ASN A 77 -16.05 10.48 13.48
C ASN A 77 -16.37 11.95 13.19
N VAL A 78 -16.12 12.85 14.14
CA VAL A 78 -16.25 14.30 13.92
C VAL A 78 -15.15 14.77 12.98
N LEU A 79 -13.89 14.38 13.22
CA LEU A 79 -12.75 14.75 12.37
C LEU A 79 -12.91 14.28 10.93
N CYS A 80 -13.26 13.01 10.72
CA CYS A 80 -13.47 12.47 9.38
C CYS A 80 -14.59 13.19 8.62
N ARG A 81 -15.66 13.61 9.30
CA ARG A 81 -16.73 14.42 8.69
C ARG A 81 -16.27 15.84 8.38
N GLN A 82 -15.52 16.46 9.29
CA GLN A 82 -14.94 17.80 9.11
C GLN A 82 -13.99 17.84 7.90
N LEU A 83 -13.20 16.78 7.68
CA LEU A 83 -12.31 16.62 6.51
C LEU A 83 -13.03 16.16 5.24
N ASN A 84 -14.35 16.01 5.28
CA ASN A 84 -15.16 15.48 4.17
C ASN A 84 -14.74 14.06 3.72
N CYS A 85 -14.29 13.24 4.67
CA CYS A 85 -13.83 11.86 4.50
C CYS A 85 -14.83 10.81 5.04
N GLY A 86 -16.07 11.22 5.33
CA GLY A 86 -17.13 10.36 5.86
C GLY A 86 -16.95 10.04 7.36
N SER A 87 -17.17 8.79 7.78
CA SER A 87 -17.05 8.34 9.18
C SER A 87 -15.68 7.72 9.47
N ALA A 88 -15.27 7.68 10.73
CA ALA A 88 -14.07 6.95 11.14
C ALA A 88 -14.29 5.42 11.04
N VAL A 89 -13.30 4.73 10.47
CA VAL A 89 -13.29 3.26 10.34
C VAL A 89 -12.38 2.64 11.39
N ALA A 90 -11.19 3.22 11.59
CA ALA A 90 -10.21 2.72 12.54
C ALA A 90 -9.38 3.85 13.15
N ILE A 91 -9.02 3.67 14.42
CA ILE A 91 -7.91 4.36 15.08
C ILE A 91 -6.75 3.37 15.06
N VAL A 92 -5.65 3.74 14.41
CA VAL A 92 -4.49 2.86 14.24
C VAL A 92 -3.44 3.23 15.28
N GLY A 93 -2.84 2.20 15.88
CA GLY A 93 -1.79 2.35 16.90
C GLY A 93 -0.54 3.05 16.37
N VAL A 94 0.33 3.43 17.31
CA VAL A 94 1.48 4.31 17.13
C VAL A 94 2.44 3.83 16.03
N ASP A 95 3.02 4.78 15.30
CA ASP A 95 4.03 4.65 14.23
C ASP A 95 3.58 4.07 12.88
N TRP A 96 2.30 3.77 12.67
CA TRP A 96 1.80 3.22 11.39
C TRP A 96 2.05 4.12 10.17
N PHE A 97 2.04 5.45 10.37
CA PHE A 97 2.32 6.46 9.33
C PHE A 97 3.64 7.22 9.61
N GLY A 98 4.56 6.57 10.32
CA GLY A 98 5.86 7.11 10.71
C GLY A 98 5.84 8.00 11.95
N GLU A 99 7.01 8.13 12.58
CA GLU A 99 7.24 8.94 13.77
C GLU A 99 7.27 10.43 13.39
N GLY A 100 6.37 11.24 13.95
CA GLY A 100 6.35 12.69 13.72
C GLY A 100 7.61 13.38 14.25
N SER A 101 8.27 14.20 13.42
CA SER A 101 9.48 14.97 13.78
C SER A 101 9.20 16.37 14.35
N GLY A 102 7.92 16.72 14.54
CA GLY A 102 7.48 18.03 15.04
C GLY A 102 7.17 18.02 16.55
N PRO A 103 7.23 19.18 17.23
CA PRO A 103 6.81 19.28 18.63
C PRO A 103 5.35 18.84 18.79
N LEU A 104 5.02 18.22 19.91
CA LEU A 104 3.63 18.03 20.33
C LEU A 104 3.04 19.42 20.54
N ASN A 105 1.95 19.76 19.84
CA ASN A 105 1.29 21.06 20.00
C ASN A 105 0.49 21.05 21.32
N CYS A 106 1.19 21.27 22.43
CA CYS A 106 0.59 21.49 23.74
C CYS A 106 0.18 22.98 23.84
N GLY A 107 -1.06 23.28 23.46
CA GLY A 107 -1.63 24.62 23.62
C GLY A 107 -1.78 24.98 25.10
N SER A 108 -1.36 26.20 25.46
CA SER A 108 -1.62 26.80 26.78
C SER A 108 -3.10 26.70 27.13
N THR A 109 -3.43 26.25 28.33
CA THR A 109 -4.81 26.12 28.83
C THR A 109 -5.58 27.43 28.68
N VAL A 110 -6.49 27.49 27.70
CA VAL A 110 -7.61 28.44 27.73
C VAL A 110 -8.88 27.63 27.77
N ALA A 111 -9.56 27.68 28.92
CA ALA A 111 -10.92 27.19 29.04
C ALA A 111 -11.78 27.85 27.97
N ILE A 112 -12.38 27.06 27.06
CA ILE A 112 -13.53 27.51 26.29
C ILE A 112 -14.68 27.58 27.30
N VAL A 113 -14.79 28.71 27.99
CA VAL A 113 -16.01 29.01 28.74
C VAL A 113 -17.04 29.35 27.68
N GLY A 114 -17.98 28.44 27.45
CA GLY A 114 -19.22 28.77 26.77
C GLY A 114 -19.80 30.02 27.41
N VAL A 115 -20.13 31.01 26.59
CA VAL A 115 -20.79 32.24 27.04
C VAL A 115 -22.23 31.93 27.43
N ASP A 116 -22.44 31.40 28.62
CA ASP A 116 -23.75 31.47 29.26
C ASP A 116 -23.94 32.89 29.81
N TRP A 117 -24.79 33.63 29.11
CA TRP A 117 -25.30 34.93 29.51
C TRP A 117 -26.29 34.77 30.67
N PHE A 118 -25.95 35.23 31.87
CA PHE A 118 -26.95 35.71 32.84
C PHE A 118 -26.40 36.85 33.71
N GLY A 119 -27.06 38.01 33.61
CA GLY A 119 -27.51 38.80 34.76
C GLY A 119 -26.56 39.75 35.48
N GLU A 120 -26.73 41.05 35.17
CA GLU A 120 -26.75 42.22 36.06
C GLU A 120 -25.64 42.47 37.11
N GLY A 121 -24.94 43.59 36.94
CA GLY A 121 -24.49 44.43 38.06
C GLY A 121 -22.98 44.64 38.21
N SER A 122 -22.57 45.90 38.09
CA SER A 122 -21.33 46.54 38.60
C SER A 122 -19.97 46.26 37.92
N GLY A 123 -19.50 47.28 37.17
CA GLY A 123 -18.12 47.80 37.17
C GLY A 123 -16.98 46.99 36.52
N PRO A 124 -15.94 47.64 35.95
CA PRO A 124 -14.84 46.95 35.28
C PRO A 124 -13.83 46.43 36.31
N VAL A 125 -13.59 45.12 36.33
CA VAL A 125 -12.40 44.54 36.95
C VAL A 125 -11.35 44.30 35.86
N PRO A 126 -10.20 44.98 35.87
CA PRO A 126 -9.08 44.63 35.03
C PRO A 126 -8.45 43.38 35.65
N LEU A 127 -8.73 42.21 35.09
CA LEU A 127 -8.05 40.99 35.47
C LEU A 127 -6.86 40.78 34.55
N CYS A 128 -5.69 41.03 35.15
CA CYS A 128 -4.36 40.78 34.65
C CYS A 128 -4.24 39.50 33.82
N LEU A 129 -3.52 39.61 32.69
CA LEU A 129 -2.71 38.53 32.14
C LEU A 129 -1.90 37.89 33.28
N LEU A 130 -2.34 36.73 33.76
CA LEU A 130 -1.45 35.80 34.44
C LEU A 130 -0.76 35.00 33.34
N MET A 131 0.42 35.47 32.93
CA MET A 131 1.42 34.59 32.36
C MET A 131 1.81 33.60 33.47
N VAL A 132 1.49 32.33 33.27
CA VAL A 132 2.13 31.26 34.03
C VAL A 132 3.33 30.83 33.19
N ASP A 133 4.53 31.16 33.68
CA ASP A 133 5.77 30.54 33.23
C ASP A 133 5.61 29.01 33.26
N CYS A 134 5.74 28.36 32.10
CA CYS A 134 5.95 26.92 32.06
C CYS A 134 7.46 26.67 32.20
N PRO A 135 7.89 25.82 33.15
CA PRO A 135 9.26 25.30 33.15
C PRO A 135 9.48 24.48 31.88
N GLU A 136 10.68 24.57 31.32
CA GLU A 136 11.20 23.59 30.38
C GLU A 136 10.91 22.17 30.93
N ASP A 137 10.32 21.29 30.12
CA ASP A 137 9.92 19.89 30.42
C ASP A 137 8.53 19.60 31.07
N SER A 138 7.44 20.27 30.66
CA SER A 138 6.08 19.77 30.98
C SER A 138 5.14 19.66 29.77
N ASP A 139 5.02 18.42 29.25
CA ASP A 139 4.13 18.00 28.15
C ASP A 139 2.64 17.92 28.58
N GLU A 140 2.02 19.02 29.00
CA GLU A 140 0.56 19.07 29.21
C GLU A 140 -0.16 19.48 27.92
N CYS A 141 -0.66 18.49 27.18
CA CYS A 141 -1.35 18.69 25.91
C CYS A 141 -2.88 18.66 26.05
N LEU A 142 -3.59 19.53 25.32
CA LEU A 142 -5.05 19.47 25.15
C LEU A 142 -5.44 18.12 24.54
N THR A 143 -6.02 17.24 25.34
CA THR A 143 -6.23 15.83 24.98
C THR A 143 -7.51 15.31 25.58
N GLY A 144 -8.55 15.27 24.77
CA GLY A 144 -9.84 14.74 25.20
C GLY A 144 -10.98 15.52 24.62
N PHE A 145 -11.10 15.50 23.28
CA PHE A 145 -12.34 15.90 22.64
C PHE A 145 -13.41 14.85 23.00
N GLN A 146 -14.20 15.11 24.03
CA GLN A 146 -15.34 14.26 24.35
C GLN A 146 -16.49 14.64 23.43
N CYS A 147 -16.53 13.96 22.30
CA CYS A 147 -17.57 14.16 21.29
C CYS A 147 -18.72 13.16 21.50
N SER A 148 -19.95 13.62 21.30
CA SER A 148 -21.12 12.78 21.09
C SER A 148 -21.06 12.03 19.75
N GLY A 149 -20.27 12.56 18.79
CA GLY A 149 -20.08 12.01 17.45
C GLY A 149 -20.99 12.63 16.39
N THR A 150 -21.78 13.66 16.74
CA THR A 150 -22.70 14.38 15.83
C THR A 150 -22.28 15.81 15.53
N GLU A 151 -21.25 16.32 16.22
CA GLU A 151 -20.73 17.67 16.11
C GLU A 151 -20.26 17.99 14.69
N ALA A 152 -20.31 19.28 14.32
CA ALA A 152 -19.86 19.76 13.01
C ALA A 152 -18.33 19.92 12.92
N TYR A 153 -17.70 20.32 14.02
CA TYR A 153 -16.26 20.52 14.14
C TYR A 153 -15.77 19.95 15.48
N LEU A 154 -14.53 19.47 15.53
CA LEU A 154 -13.91 18.98 16.77
C LEU A 154 -13.90 20.03 17.89
N GLY A 155 -13.73 21.31 17.54
CA GLY A 155 -13.78 22.43 18.48
C GLY A 155 -15.14 22.63 19.17
N ASN A 156 -16.21 21.98 18.68
CA ASN A 156 -17.54 22.02 19.29
C ASN A 156 -17.76 20.88 20.31
N CYS A 157 -16.81 19.95 20.45
CA CYS A 157 -16.89 18.90 21.46
C CYS A 157 -16.62 19.47 22.86
N SER A 158 -17.18 18.83 23.89
CA SER A 158 -16.94 19.26 25.26
C SER A 158 -15.47 18.97 25.62
N SER A 159 -14.71 20.01 25.98
CA SER A 159 -13.37 19.86 26.56
C SER A 159 -13.49 20.00 28.07
N PRO A 160 -13.06 18.99 28.87
CA PRO A 160 -11.75 19.16 29.50
C PRO A 160 -11.07 17.84 29.96
N GLN A 161 -9.93 17.47 29.37
CA GLN A 161 -8.80 16.87 30.12
C GLN A 161 -7.47 17.36 29.50
N THR A 162 -6.55 17.78 30.36
CA THR A 162 -5.12 17.88 30.00
C THR A 162 -4.48 16.60 30.50
N THR A 163 -3.92 15.81 29.59
CA THR A 163 -3.16 14.61 29.96
C THR A 163 -1.73 14.72 29.49
N LYS A 164 -0.82 14.14 30.27
CA LYS A 164 0.59 14.06 29.91
C LYS A 164 0.75 13.10 28.75
N CYS A 165 1.29 13.60 27.64
CA CYS A 165 1.52 12.82 26.44
C CYS A 165 3.01 12.62 26.21
N SER A 166 3.41 11.38 25.97
CA SER A 166 4.74 11.08 25.44
C SER A 166 4.75 11.24 23.92
N SER A 167 5.94 11.49 23.35
CA SER A 167 6.17 11.48 21.89
C SER A 167 5.71 10.19 21.19
N SER A 168 5.61 9.09 21.96
CA SER A 168 5.12 7.79 21.51
C SER A 168 3.59 7.65 21.49
N SER A 169 2.81 8.68 21.84
CA SER A 169 1.34 8.61 21.89
C SER A 169 0.67 9.28 20.68
N GLN A 170 1.20 9.03 19.47
CA GLN A 170 0.72 9.65 18.23
C GLN A 170 -0.61 9.03 17.77
N LEU A 171 -1.54 9.89 17.33
CA LEU A 171 -2.84 9.46 16.83
C LEU A 171 -2.82 9.28 15.32
N SER A 172 -3.21 8.09 14.85
CA SER A 172 -3.41 7.80 13.43
C SER A 172 -4.85 7.36 13.16
N LEU A 173 -5.44 7.87 12.07
CA LEU A 173 -6.84 7.65 11.73
C LEU A 173 -7.00 7.16 10.29
N ILE A 174 -7.98 6.29 10.09
CA ILE A 174 -8.48 5.88 8.78
C ILE A 174 -9.97 6.22 8.72
N CYS A 175 -10.34 7.11 7.80
CA CYS A 175 -11.72 7.48 7.53
C CYS A 175 -12.34 6.58 6.44
N SER A 176 -13.66 6.55 6.34
CA SER A 176 -14.41 5.72 5.37
C SER A 176 -14.20 6.13 3.92
N GLY A 177 -13.79 7.39 3.71
CA GLY A 177 -13.37 7.93 2.43
C GLY A 177 -11.95 7.52 2.02
N HIS A 178 -11.18 6.92 2.92
CA HIS A 178 -9.86 6.35 2.61
C HIS A 178 -9.98 5.29 1.53
N ARG A 179 -9.12 5.42 0.53
CA ARG A 179 -9.00 4.47 -0.56
C ARG A 179 -7.53 4.14 -0.78
N SER A 180 -7.28 2.88 -1.11
CA SER A 180 -5.94 2.38 -1.36
C SER A 180 -5.99 1.30 -2.44
N LEU A 181 -4.86 1.07 -3.11
CA LEU A 181 -4.69 0.06 -4.14
C LEU A 181 -3.57 -0.88 -3.74
N ARG A 182 -3.69 -2.14 -4.15
CA ARG A 182 -2.59 -3.12 -4.12
C ARG A 182 -2.72 -4.12 -5.25
N LEU A 183 -1.59 -4.70 -5.63
CA LEU A 183 -1.54 -5.83 -6.56
C LEU A 183 -1.20 -7.10 -5.77
N VAL A 184 -1.95 -8.18 -6.00
CA VAL A 184 -1.81 -9.44 -5.25
C VAL A 184 -1.55 -10.61 -6.19
N GLY A 185 -0.66 -11.52 -5.79
CA GLY A 185 -0.50 -12.83 -6.42
C GLY A 185 0.73 -13.02 -7.31
N SER A 186 1.57 -11.99 -7.52
CA SER A 186 2.79 -12.09 -8.34
C SER A 186 4.09 -12.15 -7.52
N GLY A 187 4.06 -11.87 -6.22
CA GLY A 187 5.27 -11.65 -5.42
C GLY A 187 5.94 -10.29 -5.62
N SER A 188 5.36 -9.42 -6.45
CA SER A 188 5.81 -8.04 -6.70
C SER A 188 4.66 -7.05 -6.49
N ASP A 189 5.00 -5.82 -6.09
CA ASP A 189 4.04 -4.72 -5.93
C ASP A 189 3.59 -4.11 -7.28
N CYS A 190 4.26 -4.45 -8.39
CA CYS A 190 4.04 -3.88 -9.72
C CYS A 190 3.37 -4.82 -10.73
N ALA A 191 2.95 -6.01 -10.29
CA ALA A 191 2.10 -6.91 -11.07
C ALA A 191 1.16 -7.67 -10.15
N GLY A 192 -0.04 -8.02 -10.62
CA GLY A 192 -0.95 -8.85 -9.84
C GLY A 192 -2.41 -8.56 -10.09
N ARG A 193 -3.28 -9.27 -9.38
CA ARG A 193 -4.70 -8.96 -9.31
C ARG A 193 -4.88 -7.61 -8.60
N LEU A 194 -5.68 -6.74 -9.20
CA LEU A 194 -6.00 -5.43 -8.67
C LEU A 194 -7.03 -5.54 -7.54
N GLU A 195 -6.66 -5.04 -6.36
CA GLU A 195 -7.56 -4.90 -5.22
C GLU A 195 -7.62 -3.45 -4.74
N VAL A 196 -8.83 -2.99 -4.43
CA VAL A 196 -9.15 -1.65 -3.96
C VAL A 196 -9.66 -1.73 -2.53
N PHE A 197 -9.14 -0.89 -1.65
CA PHE A 197 -9.67 -0.70 -0.31
C PHE A 197 -10.78 0.35 -0.35
N HIS A 198 -11.99 -0.03 0.07
CA HIS A 198 -13.13 0.88 0.19
C HIS A 198 -14.01 0.48 1.37
N LYS A 199 -14.50 1.48 2.14
CA LYS A 199 -15.38 1.28 3.31
C LYS A 199 -14.86 0.22 4.30
N GLY A 200 -13.54 0.20 4.53
CA GLY A 200 -12.93 -0.69 5.53
C GLY A 200 -12.65 -2.12 5.06
N SER A 201 -12.82 -2.43 3.77
CA SER A 201 -12.50 -3.76 3.24
C SER A 201 -11.89 -3.73 1.83
N TRP A 202 -11.04 -4.71 1.56
CA TRP A 202 -10.47 -4.96 0.24
C TRP A 202 -11.49 -5.66 -0.65
N GLY A 203 -11.55 -5.27 -1.93
CA GLY A 203 -12.37 -5.90 -2.95
C GLY A 203 -11.73 -5.77 -4.33
N THR A 204 -12.23 -6.50 -5.31
CA THR A 204 -11.68 -6.57 -6.66
C THR A 204 -12.31 -5.56 -7.62
N VAL A 205 -11.80 -5.52 -8.85
CA VAL A 205 -12.31 -4.69 -9.95
C VAL A 205 -12.68 -5.60 -11.10
N CYS A 206 -13.85 -5.37 -11.71
CA CYS A 206 -14.30 -6.14 -12.87
C CYS A 206 -13.55 -5.74 -14.15
N ASP A 207 -13.31 -6.72 -15.04
CA ASP A 207 -12.63 -6.54 -16.33
C ASP A 207 -13.53 -6.02 -17.46
N ASP A 208 -14.82 -5.84 -17.20
CA ASP A 208 -15.77 -5.19 -18.10
C ASP A 208 -15.30 -3.76 -18.46
N SER A 209 -15.16 -3.52 -19.76
CA SER A 209 -14.59 -2.27 -20.34
C SER A 209 -13.13 -1.95 -19.96
N TRP A 210 -12.45 -2.82 -19.21
CA TRP A 210 -11.08 -2.56 -18.75
C TRP A 210 -10.08 -2.50 -19.90
N ASP A 211 -9.32 -1.41 -19.99
CA ASP A 211 -8.30 -1.21 -21.02
C ASP A 211 -6.92 -0.80 -20.47
N VAL A 212 -5.99 -0.48 -21.38
CA VAL A 212 -4.61 -0.10 -21.01
C VAL A 212 -4.55 1.27 -20.33
N LYS A 213 -5.51 2.17 -20.56
CA LYS A 213 -5.57 3.49 -19.90
C LYS A 213 -6.00 3.35 -18.45
N ASP A 214 -6.90 2.43 -18.15
CA ASP A 214 -7.26 2.10 -16.78
C ASP A 214 -6.05 1.55 -16.02
N ALA A 215 -5.35 0.59 -16.64
CA ALA A 215 -4.11 0.04 -16.12
C ALA A 215 -3.03 1.13 -15.94
N GLN A 216 -2.95 2.10 -16.85
CA GLN A 216 -1.99 3.21 -16.76
C GLN A 216 -2.21 4.07 -15.51
N VAL A 217 -3.47 4.35 -15.17
CA VAL A 217 -3.80 5.08 -13.94
C VAL A 217 -3.33 4.30 -12.71
N VAL A 218 -3.54 2.97 -12.68
CA VAL A 218 -3.08 2.11 -11.59
C VAL A 218 -1.56 2.08 -11.49
N CYS A 219 -0.85 1.81 -12.58
CA CYS A 219 0.61 1.74 -12.60
C CYS A 219 1.25 3.05 -12.16
N ARG A 220 0.70 4.18 -12.59
CA ARG A 220 1.15 5.50 -12.15
C ARG A 220 0.84 5.78 -10.68
N GLN A 221 -0.35 5.39 -10.21
CA GLN A 221 -0.75 5.57 -8.81
C GLN A 221 0.12 4.74 -7.86
N LEU A 222 0.55 3.55 -8.28
CA LEU A 222 1.48 2.69 -7.56
C LEU A 222 2.97 3.04 -7.79
N GLN A 223 3.25 4.03 -8.65
CA GLN A 223 4.62 4.45 -9.00
C GLN A 223 5.45 3.33 -9.65
N CYS A 224 4.79 2.45 -10.41
CA CYS A 224 5.37 1.29 -11.10
C CYS A 224 5.64 1.52 -12.60
N GLY A 225 5.71 2.78 -13.03
CA GLY A 225 5.94 3.16 -14.42
C GLY A 225 4.68 3.06 -15.29
N GLU A 226 4.85 2.55 -16.52
CA GLU A 226 3.82 2.50 -17.56
C GLU A 226 3.08 1.15 -17.57
N ALA A 227 1.82 1.13 -18.01
CA ALA A 227 1.06 -0.10 -18.22
C ALA A 227 1.54 -0.84 -19.47
N LEU A 228 1.91 -2.12 -19.30
CA LEU A 228 2.41 -2.95 -20.39
C LEU A 228 1.31 -3.71 -21.14
N SER A 229 0.14 -3.89 -20.51
CA SER A 229 -1.00 -4.59 -21.10
C SER A 229 -2.32 -4.00 -20.60
N GLY A 230 -3.40 -4.31 -21.31
CA GLY A 230 -4.77 -4.18 -20.79
C GLY A 230 -5.08 -5.28 -19.76
N PRO A 231 -6.29 -5.86 -19.75
CA PRO A 231 -6.64 -6.86 -18.74
C PRO A 231 -5.77 -8.11 -18.92
N VAL A 232 -5.06 -8.50 -17.84
CA VAL A 232 -4.42 -9.82 -17.76
C VAL A 232 -5.46 -10.76 -17.13
N PRO A 233 -6.11 -11.66 -17.89
CA PRO A 233 -7.17 -12.49 -17.34
C PRO A 233 -6.60 -13.53 -16.35
N ALA A 234 -7.16 -13.57 -15.14
CA ALA A 234 -7.09 -14.62 -14.12
C ALA A 234 -5.73 -15.26 -13.76
N TRP A 235 -4.58 -14.79 -14.28
CA TRP A 235 -3.25 -15.37 -14.02
C TRP A 235 -2.87 -15.34 -12.54
N PHE A 236 -3.33 -14.31 -11.83
CA PHE A 236 -3.03 -14.11 -10.40
C PHE A 236 -4.06 -14.75 -9.47
N GLY A 237 -4.97 -15.55 -10.02
CA GLY A 237 -6.07 -16.20 -9.31
C GLY A 237 -7.24 -15.27 -8.99
N PRO A 238 -8.43 -15.82 -8.70
CA PRO A 238 -9.60 -15.03 -8.34
C PRO A 238 -9.42 -14.38 -6.97
N GLY A 239 -9.97 -13.18 -6.80
CA GLY A 239 -10.02 -12.51 -5.51
C GLY A 239 -11.09 -13.07 -4.59
N THR A 240 -10.96 -12.73 -3.32
CA THR A 240 -11.94 -13.06 -2.28
C THR A 240 -12.50 -11.77 -1.72
N GLY A 241 -13.81 -11.55 -1.81
CA GLY A 241 -14.44 -10.35 -1.27
C GLY A 241 -15.50 -9.77 -2.19
N PRO A 242 -15.90 -8.51 -1.95
CA PRO A 242 -16.78 -7.75 -2.86
C PRO A 242 -16.02 -7.32 -4.12
N ILE A 243 -16.76 -7.06 -5.20
CA ILE A 243 -16.26 -6.33 -6.37
C ILE A 243 -16.65 -4.86 -6.17
N TRP A 244 -15.68 -3.97 -6.16
CA TRP A 244 -15.89 -2.55 -5.83
C TRP A 244 -16.17 -1.68 -7.04
N LEU A 245 -15.53 -1.96 -8.16
CA LEU A 245 -15.61 -1.14 -9.37
C LEU A 245 -15.91 -2.03 -10.57
N ASP A 246 -16.67 -1.45 -11.49
CA ASP A 246 -17.10 -2.07 -12.74
C ASP A 246 -17.24 -0.98 -13.82
N LYS A 247 -16.97 -1.35 -15.08
CA LYS A 247 -16.91 -0.49 -16.27
C LYS A 247 -16.13 0.78 -16.02
N VAL A 248 -14.93 0.61 -15.49
CA VAL A 248 -13.98 1.71 -15.34
C VAL A 248 -13.60 2.18 -16.75
N ASP A 249 -13.66 3.49 -16.99
CA ASP A 249 -13.38 4.10 -18.30
C ASP A 249 -12.52 5.35 -18.12
N CYS A 250 -11.24 5.14 -17.76
CA CYS A 250 -10.27 6.20 -17.59
C CYS A 250 -9.82 6.79 -18.93
N LEU A 251 -9.53 8.09 -18.93
CA LEU A 251 -8.82 8.78 -20.01
C LEU A 251 -7.31 8.47 -20.01
N GLY A 252 -6.77 8.04 -18.88
CA GLY A 252 -5.36 7.66 -18.67
C GLY A 252 -4.51 8.73 -17.97
N ASN A 253 -5.09 9.89 -17.64
CA ASN A 253 -4.39 11.02 -17.01
C ASN A 253 -4.91 11.34 -15.60
N GLU A 254 -5.86 10.56 -15.09
CA GLU A 254 -6.47 10.68 -13.77
C GLU A 254 -5.50 10.34 -12.65
N THR A 255 -5.45 11.15 -11.60
CA THR A 255 -4.51 10.95 -10.47
C THR A 255 -4.77 9.68 -9.68
N SER A 256 -5.97 9.11 -9.79
CA SER A 256 -6.36 7.91 -9.07
C SER A 256 -7.49 7.18 -9.76
N LEU A 257 -7.55 5.85 -9.59
CA LEU A 257 -8.55 4.98 -10.23
C LEU A 257 -10.00 5.42 -9.94
N TRP A 258 -10.27 5.88 -8.71
CA TRP A 258 -11.61 6.34 -8.32
C TRP A 258 -12.00 7.72 -8.84
N SER A 259 -11.10 8.40 -9.56
CA SER A 259 -11.44 9.62 -10.30
C SER A 259 -11.96 9.31 -11.71
N CYS A 260 -11.82 8.06 -12.16
CA CYS A 260 -12.33 7.63 -13.44
C CYS A 260 -13.86 7.40 -13.39
N PRO A 261 -14.57 7.66 -14.50
CA PRO A 261 -15.94 7.18 -14.70
C PRO A 261 -16.06 5.67 -14.43
N SER A 262 -17.15 5.27 -13.76
CA SER A 262 -17.50 3.87 -13.48
C SER A 262 -19.01 3.73 -13.21
N GLU A 263 -19.55 2.51 -13.13
CA GLU A 263 -20.97 2.28 -12.75
C GLU A 263 -21.32 2.69 -11.31
N GLY A 264 -20.31 2.95 -10.50
CA GLY A 264 -20.39 3.33 -9.10
C GLY A 264 -20.03 2.19 -8.15
N TRP A 265 -19.66 2.57 -6.93
CA TRP A 265 -19.10 1.64 -5.92
C TRP A 265 -20.04 0.49 -5.57
N GLY A 266 -19.55 -0.75 -5.74
CA GLY A 266 -20.26 -1.99 -5.41
C GLY A 266 -21.44 -2.31 -6.33
N ARG A 267 -21.56 -1.59 -7.46
CA ARG A 267 -22.54 -1.89 -8.51
C ARG A 267 -21.80 -2.59 -9.64
N HIS A 268 -22.15 -3.85 -9.88
CA HIS A 268 -21.58 -4.67 -10.94
C HIS A 268 -22.54 -5.83 -11.27
N ASP A 269 -22.45 -6.39 -12.46
CA ASP A 269 -23.07 -7.66 -12.86
C ASP A 269 -22.07 -8.80 -13.04
N CYS A 270 -20.79 -8.55 -12.73
CA CYS A 270 -19.70 -9.50 -12.88
C CYS A 270 -19.69 -10.64 -11.83
N GLY A 271 -19.20 -11.80 -12.26
CA GLY A 271 -18.90 -12.99 -11.46
C GLY A 271 -17.44 -13.06 -11.00
N ARG A 272 -17.11 -14.12 -10.24
CA ARG A 272 -15.80 -14.29 -9.57
C ARG A 272 -14.61 -14.64 -10.46
N LYS A 273 -14.76 -14.60 -11.78
CA LYS A 273 -13.67 -14.90 -12.74
C LYS A 273 -13.30 -13.69 -13.60
N GLU A 274 -13.96 -12.58 -13.37
CA GLU A 274 -13.86 -11.34 -14.13
C GLU A 274 -13.01 -10.31 -13.36
N ASP A 275 -12.11 -10.77 -12.49
CA ASP A 275 -11.22 -9.90 -11.74
C ASP A 275 -10.03 -9.46 -12.61
N VAL A 276 -9.76 -8.16 -12.58
CA VAL A 276 -8.66 -7.53 -13.33
C VAL A 276 -7.29 -7.87 -12.75
N GLY A 277 -6.37 -8.27 -13.64
CA GLY A 277 -4.93 -8.25 -13.41
C GLY A 277 -4.25 -7.04 -14.09
N VAL A 278 -3.29 -6.44 -13.41
CA VAL A 278 -2.47 -5.31 -13.91
C VAL A 278 -1.00 -5.71 -13.96
N LEU A 279 -0.31 -5.29 -15.02
CA LEU A 279 1.11 -5.50 -15.24
C LEU A 279 1.80 -4.20 -15.65
N CYS A 280 2.71 -3.72 -14.82
CA CYS A 280 3.42 -2.45 -15.03
C CYS A 280 4.86 -2.64 -15.50
N SER A 281 5.47 -1.61 -16.08
CA SER A 281 6.81 -1.66 -16.69
C SER A 281 7.92 -1.97 -15.70
N GLU A 282 7.76 -1.56 -14.44
CA GLU A 282 8.72 -1.84 -13.37
C GLU A 282 8.56 -3.24 -12.76
N PHE A 283 7.61 -4.06 -13.23
CA PHE A 283 7.57 -5.46 -12.86
C PHE A 283 8.81 -6.18 -13.38
N LYS A 284 9.52 -6.81 -12.46
CA LYS A 284 10.75 -7.55 -12.70
C LYS A 284 10.59 -8.95 -12.13
N GLU A 285 10.90 -9.94 -12.94
CA GLU A 285 10.84 -11.36 -12.55
C GLU A 285 12.06 -12.08 -13.07
N ILE A 286 12.54 -13.07 -12.33
CA ILE A 286 13.60 -13.98 -12.77
C ILE A 286 13.05 -15.39 -12.91
N ARG A 287 13.60 -16.14 -13.87
CA ARG A 287 13.38 -17.57 -13.97
C ARG A 287 14.61 -18.30 -14.50
N LEU A 288 14.66 -19.59 -14.19
CA LEU A 288 15.49 -20.54 -14.92
C LEU A 288 14.58 -21.37 -15.84
N THR A 289 15.10 -21.71 -17.01
CA THR A 289 14.29 -22.29 -18.07
C THR A 289 13.94 -23.76 -17.88
N GLU A 290 14.62 -24.45 -16.96
CA GLU A 290 14.49 -25.88 -16.67
C GLU A 290 14.31 -26.08 -15.14
N GLY A 291 13.45 -25.29 -14.52
CA GLY A 291 13.12 -25.38 -13.09
C GLY A 291 14.18 -24.74 -12.19
N CYS A 292 14.98 -25.55 -11.49
CA CYS A 292 16.12 -25.09 -10.68
C CYS A 292 17.47 -25.15 -11.43
N SER A 293 17.40 -25.26 -12.76
CA SER A 293 18.55 -25.22 -13.65
C SER A 293 18.17 -24.59 -14.99
N GLY A 294 19.16 -24.21 -15.80
CA GLY A 294 18.95 -23.72 -17.16
C GLY A 294 19.41 -22.27 -17.34
N ASN A 295 19.00 -21.65 -18.46
CA ASN A 295 19.38 -20.27 -18.75
C ASN A 295 18.66 -19.33 -17.78
N LEU A 296 19.38 -18.35 -17.26
CA LEU A 296 18.81 -17.26 -16.47
C LEU A 296 18.16 -16.24 -17.42
N GLU A 297 16.86 -16.07 -17.26
CA GLU A 297 16.07 -15.08 -17.98
C GLU A 297 15.46 -14.07 -16.99
N VAL A 298 15.43 -12.80 -17.38
CA VAL A 298 14.80 -11.71 -16.64
C VAL A 298 13.64 -11.17 -17.46
N PHE A 299 12.47 -11.02 -16.83
CA PHE A 299 11.36 -10.29 -17.39
C PHE A 299 11.49 -8.83 -17.04
N TYR A 300 11.49 -7.96 -18.06
CA TYR A 300 11.46 -6.52 -17.86
C TYR A 300 10.86 -5.83 -19.07
N ASN A 301 10.10 -4.77 -18.81
CA ASN A 301 9.43 -3.96 -19.82
C ASN A 301 8.65 -4.81 -20.85
N GLY A 302 7.94 -5.84 -20.36
CA GLY A 302 7.06 -6.67 -21.18
C GLY A 302 7.72 -7.86 -21.89
N THR A 303 9.04 -8.04 -21.75
CA THR A 303 9.75 -9.11 -22.49
C THR A 303 10.76 -9.86 -21.62
N TRP A 304 10.84 -11.18 -21.85
CA TRP A 304 11.91 -12.01 -21.32
C TRP A 304 13.20 -11.77 -22.11
N GLY A 305 14.29 -11.50 -21.41
CA GLY A 305 15.62 -11.32 -21.97
C GLY A 305 16.68 -12.11 -21.21
N ASN A 306 17.86 -12.23 -21.82
CA ASN A 306 18.97 -12.99 -21.27
C ASN A 306 19.78 -12.14 -20.26
N VAL A 307 20.53 -12.83 -19.41
CA VAL A 307 21.54 -12.25 -18.52
C VAL A 307 22.92 -12.75 -18.96
N CYS A 308 23.90 -11.86 -19.15
CA CYS A 308 25.26 -12.27 -19.49
C CYS A 308 25.93 -12.97 -18.29
N MET A 309 26.78 -13.96 -18.58
CA MET A 309 27.55 -14.68 -17.56
C MET A 309 28.67 -13.83 -16.95
N ASP A 310 29.17 -12.82 -17.67
CA ASP A 310 30.38 -12.10 -17.28
C ASP A 310 30.36 -11.58 -15.86
N GLN A 311 31.43 -11.88 -15.12
CA GLN A 311 31.64 -11.48 -13.73
C GLN A 311 30.62 -12.03 -12.72
N MET A 312 29.70 -12.90 -13.15
CA MET A 312 28.79 -13.60 -12.24
C MET A 312 29.58 -14.62 -11.40
N ASP A 313 29.59 -14.41 -10.08
CA ASP A 313 30.27 -15.27 -9.12
C ASP A 313 29.30 -16.20 -8.38
N SER A 314 29.86 -17.14 -7.60
CA SER A 314 29.06 -18.10 -6.83
C SER A 314 28.15 -17.45 -5.78
N ASP A 315 28.52 -16.27 -5.27
CA ASP A 315 27.72 -15.53 -4.30
C ASP A 315 26.45 -14.98 -4.99
N THR A 316 26.60 -14.42 -6.20
CA THR A 316 25.49 -13.99 -7.06
C THR A 316 24.57 -15.15 -7.42
N VAL A 317 25.13 -16.29 -7.81
CA VAL A 317 24.34 -17.49 -8.12
C VAL A 317 23.60 -18.01 -6.89
N SER A 318 24.24 -18.01 -5.73
CA SER A 318 23.63 -18.46 -4.48
C SER A 318 22.44 -17.59 -4.09
N LEU A 319 22.55 -16.27 -4.29
CA LEU A 319 21.43 -15.34 -4.07
C LEU A 319 20.28 -15.64 -5.04
N ILE A 320 20.55 -15.80 -6.34
CA ILE A 320 19.52 -16.13 -7.34
C ILE A 320 18.82 -17.44 -7.01
N CYS A 321 19.58 -18.48 -6.64
CA CYS A 321 19.01 -19.76 -6.24
C CYS A 321 18.13 -19.65 -5.00
N GLN A 322 18.51 -18.81 -4.02
CA GLN A 322 17.69 -18.56 -2.84
C GLN A 322 16.42 -17.78 -3.19
N GLU A 323 16.51 -16.75 -4.02
CA GLU A 323 15.38 -15.93 -4.49
C GLU A 323 14.34 -16.77 -5.26
N LEU A 324 14.81 -17.74 -6.05
CA LEU A 324 13.97 -18.70 -6.77
C LEU A 324 13.45 -19.86 -5.90
N ASN A 325 13.82 -19.92 -4.61
CA ASN A 325 13.56 -21.06 -3.72
C ASN A 325 14.06 -22.40 -4.28
N CYS A 326 15.22 -22.37 -4.93
CA CYS A 326 15.88 -23.48 -5.62
C CYS A 326 17.14 -23.97 -4.90
N GLY A 327 17.24 -23.77 -3.59
CA GLY A 327 18.39 -24.18 -2.79
C GLY A 327 19.25 -23.00 -2.33
N LYS A 328 20.36 -23.31 -1.64
CA LYS A 328 21.20 -22.29 -0.98
C LYS A 328 22.41 -21.87 -1.79
N SER A 329 22.82 -22.68 -2.74
CA SER A 329 24.05 -22.51 -3.52
C SER A 329 23.82 -22.95 -4.96
N GLY A 330 24.80 -22.73 -5.84
CA GLY A 330 24.73 -23.17 -7.23
C GLY A 330 26.02 -22.91 -7.99
N SER A 331 26.04 -23.30 -9.25
CA SER A 331 27.12 -23.01 -10.20
C SER A 331 26.58 -22.28 -11.42
N VAL A 332 27.45 -21.51 -12.08
CA VAL A 332 27.15 -20.85 -13.35
C VAL A 332 28.09 -21.33 -14.44
N ASP A 333 27.52 -21.60 -15.60
CA ASP A 333 28.20 -21.95 -16.84
C ASP A 333 27.72 -21.03 -17.98
N SER A 334 28.43 -21.06 -19.11
CA SER A 334 28.05 -20.34 -20.30
C SER A 334 27.12 -21.16 -21.20
N SER A 335 26.16 -20.51 -21.85
CA SER A 335 25.16 -21.15 -22.71
C SER A 335 24.74 -20.23 -23.85
N THR A 336 23.97 -20.79 -24.79
CA THR A 336 23.35 -20.05 -25.89
C THR A 336 21.97 -19.53 -25.48
N PRO A 337 21.54 -18.35 -25.98
CA PRO A 337 20.16 -17.88 -25.82
C PRO A 337 19.14 -18.91 -26.32
N ARG A 338 18.02 -19.04 -25.61
CA ARG A 338 16.90 -19.87 -26.08
C ARG A 338 16.20 -19.28 -27.30
N LEU A 339 16.12 -17.95 -27.34
CA LEU A 339 15.55 -17.20 -28.45
C LEU A 339 16.59 -16.18 -28.93
N ALA A 340 17.03 -16.32 -30.17
CA ALA A 340 18.06 -15.45 -30.75
C ALA A 340 17.62 -13.97 -30.84
N SER A 341 16.31 -13.70 -30.88
CA SER A 341 15.76 -12.34 -30.90
C SER A 341 15.49 -11.76 -29.51
N ALA A 342 15.74 -12.51 -28.43
CA ALA A 342 15.54 -12.00 -27.08
C ALA A 342 16.61 -10.93 -26.76
N PRO A 343 16.23 -9.83 -26.08
CA PRO A 343 17.17 -8.81 -25.64
C PRO A 343 18.11 -9.36 -24.58
N ASN A 344 19.28 -8.75 -24.44
CA ASN A 344 20.18 -8.98 -23.31
C ASN A 344 19.94 -7.87 -22.27
N TRP A 345 19.24 -8.20 -21.18
CA TRP A 345 18.81 -7.19 -20.22
C TRP A 345 19.91 -6.79 -19.26
N LEU A 346 20.70 -7.74 -18.78
CA LEU A 346 21.70 -7.53 -17.74
C LEU A 346 23.07 -8.05 -18.17
N ASP A 347 24.11 -7.34 -17.74
CA ASP A 347 25.52 -7.69 -17.90
C ASP A 347 26.29 -7.29 -16.65
N ARG A 348 27.41 -7.98 -16.39
CA ARG A 348 28.33 -7.75 -15.26
C ARG A 348 27.60 -7.72 -13.91
N VAL A 349 26.66 -8.64 -13.73
CA VAL A 349 25.88 -8.72 -12.50
C VAL A 349 26.74 -9.33 -11.40
N GLN A 350 26.99 -8.57 -10.34
CA GLN A 350 27.76 -9.05 -9.19
C GLN A 350 27.11 -8.60 -7.88
N CYS A 351 26.50 -9.55 -7.18
CA CYS A 351 25.85 -9.32 -5.90
C CYS A 351 26.86 -9.28 -4.75
N ARG A 352 26.55 -8.48 -3.73
CA ARG A 352 27.25 -8.44 -2.44
C ARG A 352 26.49 -9.26 -1.42
N LYS A 353 27.17 -9.67 -0.34
CA LYS A 353 26.57 -10.48 0.74
C LYS A 353 25.35 -9.86 1.44
N ASN A 354 25.20 -8.55 1.39
CA ASN A 354 24.09 -7.83 2.03
C ASN A 354 22.95 -7.52 1.05
N ASP A 355 23.12 -7.81 -0.25
CA ASP A 355 22.05 -7.65 -1.21
C ASP A 355 20.98 -8.72 -0.94
N ILE A 356 19.71 -8.34 -1.01
CA ILE A 356 18.56 -9.19 -0.62
C ILE A 356 17.82 -9.77 -1.83
N SER A 357 18.10 -9.26 -3.02
CA SER A 357 17.50 -9.65 -4.29
C SER A 357 18.43 -9.23 -5.44
N LEU A 358 18.32 -9.90 -6.58
CA LEU A 358 19.08 -9.59 -7.80
C LEU A 358 18.98 -8.10 -8.19
N TRP A 359 17.84 -7.46 -7.90
CA TRP A 359 17.59 -6.07 -8.26
C TRP A 359 18.46 -5.07 -7.49
N ASN A 360 19.04 -5.47 -6.36
CA ASN A 360 19.95 -4.66 -5.57
C ASN A 360 21.42 -4.79 -6.01
N CYS A 361 21.71 -5.77 -6.86
CA CYS A 361 23.06 -6.09 -7.27
C CYS A 361 23.59 -5.09 -8.31
N PRO A 362 24.82 -4.59 -8.14
CA PRO A 362 25.52 -3.85 -9.18
C PRO A 362 25.51 -4.59 -10.52
N SER A 363 25.19 -3.86 -11.59
CA SER A 363 25.18 -4.35 -12.97
C SER A 363 25.41 -3.21 -13.96
N SER A 364 25.70 -3.55 -15.22
CA SER A 364 25.71 -2.61 -16.34
C SER A 364 24.31 -2.02 -16.61
N PRO A 365 24.19 -0.86 -17.29
CA PRO A 365 22.91 -0.29 -17.68
C PRO A 365 22.03 -1.28 -18.44
N TRP A 366 20.75 -1.31 -18.11
CA TRP A 366 19.82 -2.28 -18.66
C TRP A 366 19.63 -2.09 -20.17
N GLY A 367 19.67 -3.19 -20.91
CA GLY A 367 19.42 -3.22 -22.37
C GLY A 367 20.51 -2.59 -23.24
N GLN A 368 21.65 -2.19 -22.65
CA GLN A 368 22.83 -1.69 -23.39
C GLN A 368 23.93 -2.75 -23.51
N ASN A 369 23.57 -4.02 -23.33
CA ASN A 369 24.50 -5.10 -23.04
C ASN A 369 24.76 -5.98 -24.26
N GLU A 370 26.04 -6.22 -24.55
CA GLU A 370 26.49 -7.05 -25.68
C GLU A 370 26.99 -8.41 -25.18
N CYS A 371 26.10 -9.29 -24.69
CA CYS A 371 26.49 -10.70 -24.53
C CYS A 371 26.79 -11.28 -25.92
N SER A 372 27.91 -11.98 -26.07
CA SER A 372 28.12 -12.82 -27.24
C SER A 372 27.13 -13.99 -27.26
N ALA A 373 26.92 -14.62 -28.42
CA ALA A 373 25.91 -15.66 -28.61
C ALA A 373 26.08 -16.93 -27.73
N PHE A 374 27.19 -17.06 -27.02
CA PHE A 374 27.52 -18.20 -26.14
C PHE A 374 27.79 -17.77 -24.69
N GLU A 375 27.38 -16.56 -24.31
CA GLU A 375 27.71 -15.91 -23.04
C GLU A 375 26.48 -15.67 -22.17
N VAL A 376 25.39 -16.41 -22.44
CA VAL A 376 24.22 -16.37 -21.56
C VAL A 376 24.51 -17.19 -20.30
N ALA A 377 24.20 -16.61 -19.15
CA ALA A 377 24.34 -17.26 -17.85
C ALA A 377 23.41 -18.47 -17.78
N LYS A 378 23.99 -19.67 -17.62
CA LYS A 378 23.27 -20.90 -17.29
C LYS A 378 23.57 -21.26 -15.84
N ILE A 379 22.54 -21.25 -15.00
CA ILE A 379 22.66 -21.55 -13.59
C ILE A 379 22.19 -22.97 -13.33
N THR A 380 22.90 -23.67 -12.44
CA THR A 380 22.44 -24.93 -11.84
C THR A 380 22.49 -24.76 -10.33
N CYS A 381 21.32 -24.73 -9.69
CA CYS A 381 21.26 -24.62 -8.24
C CYS A 381 21.56 -25.96 -7.58
N SER A 382 22.21 -25.92 -6.43
CA SER A 382 22.57 -27.06 -5.57
C SER A 382 21.74 -27.03 -4.29
N ASP A 383 21.58 -28.18 -3.64
CA ASP A 383 20.77 -28.35 -2.42
C ASP A 383 19.25 -28.11 -2.62
N HIS A 384 18.75 -28.18 -3.85
CA HIS A 384 17.30 -28.35 -4.09
C HIS A 384 16.96 -29.83 -4.03
N LEU A 385 15.78 -30.14 -3.48
CA LEU A 385 15.25 -31.51 -3.46
C LEU A 385 14.73 -31.82 -4.88
N PRO A 386 15.42 -32.65 -5.70
CA PRO A 386 14.94 -32.93 -7.05
C PRO A 386 13.64 -33.71 -6.96
N PHE A 387 12.65 -33.38 -7.78
CA PHE A 387 11.38 -34.06 -7.77
C PHE A 387 10.86 -34.29 -9.20
N ARG A 388 9.96 -35.25 -9.37
CA ARG A 388 9.34 -35.62 -10.65
C ARG A 388 7.89 -36.03 -10.47
N LEU A 389 7.13 -35.99 -11.55
CA LEU A 389 5.77 -36.53 -11.63
C LEU A 389 5.77 -37.84 -12.43
N MET A 390 5.22 -38.91 -11.85
CA MET A 390 5.18 -40.26 -12.46
C MET A 390 3.74 -40.74 -12.67
N GLU A 391 3.52 -41.63 -13.64
CA GLU A 391 2.22 -42.29 -13.88
C GLU A 391 1.03 -41.35 -14.22
N GLY A 392 1.31 -40.11 -14.64
CA GLY A 392 0.30 -39.18 -15.14
C GLY A 392 0.44 -38.89 -16.65
N GLU A 393 -0.49 -38.09 -17.18
CA GLU A 393 -0.45 -37.68 -18.58
C GLU A 393 0.52 -36.52 -18.80
N GLY A 394 1.66 -36.81 -19.41
CA GLY A 394 2.68 -35.82 -19.73
C GLY A 394 3.57 -35.43 -18.55
N GLN A 395 4.36 -34.37 -18.71
CA GLN A 395 5.35 -33.93 -17.70
C GLN A 395 4.76 -33.12 -16.55
N CYS A 396 3.48 -32.71 -16.66
CA CYS A 396 2.81 -31.80 -15.73
C CYS A 396 1.68 -32.47 -14.93
N SER A 397 1.60 -33.81 -14.95
CA SER A 397 0.61 -34.59 -14.23
C SER A 397 1.24 -35.89 -13.74
N GLY A 398 0.90 -36.31 -12.53
CA GLY A 398 1.35 -37.58 -11.97
C GLY A 398 1.53 -37.55 -10.46
N ARG A 399 1.99 -38.69 -9.93
CA ARG A 399 2.42 -38.85 -8.54
C ARG A 399 3.73 -38.10 -8.31
N LEU A 400 3.78 -37.29 -7.26
CA LEU A 400 4.99 -36.60 -6.83
C LEU A 400 5.98 -37.55 -6.17
N GLU A 401 7.18 -37.63 -6.74
CA GLU A 401 8.31 -38.35 -6.18
C GLU A 401 9.49 -37.39 -6.01
N VAL A 402 10.18 -37.51 -4.88
CA VAL A 402 11.36 -36.72 -4.53
C VAL A 402 12.59 -37.61 -4.44
N TYR A 403 13.74 -37.08 -4.82
CA TYR A 403 15.02 -37.76 -4.76
C TYR A 403 15.77 -37.35 -3.49
N HIS A 404 15.99 -38.30 -2.59
CA HIS A 404 16.70 -38.09 -1.33
C HIS A 404 17.55 -39.31 -0.98
N ASP A 405 18.74 -39.09 -0.42
CA ASP A 405 19.70 -40.15 -0.04
C ASP A 405 19.98 -41.20 -1.13
N GLY A 406 20.06 -40.77 -2.39
CA GLY A 406 20.39 -41.66 -3.51
C GLY A 406 19.23 -42.50 -4.04
N THR A 407 17.99 -42.29 -3.57
CA THR A 407 16.81 -43.04 -4.01
C THR A 407 15.59 -42.13 -4.21
N TRP A 408 14.72 -42.51 -5.14
CA TRP A 408 13.41 -41.87 -5.31
C TRP A 408 12.43 -42.40 -4.27
N GLY A 409 11.60 -41.53 -3.73
CA GLY A 409 10.52 -41.90 -2.82
C GLY A 409 9.33 -40.95 -2.95
N SER A 410 8.17 -41.38 -2.47
CA SER A 410 6.92 -40.63 -2.60
C SER A 410 6.76 -39.56 -1.52
N VAL A 411 5.86 -38.62 -1.77
CA VAL A 411 5.39 -37.63 -0.79
C VAL A 411 4.05 -38.08 -0.20
N CYS A 412 3.89 -37.99 1.12
CA CYS A 412 2.63 -38.28 1.80
C CYS A 412 1.62 -37.17 1.55
N ASP A 413 0.34 -37.51 1.47
CA ASP A 413 -0.76 -36.57 1.28
C ASP A 413 -1.27 -35.94 2.60
N ASP A 414 -0.62 -36.25 3.73
CA ASP A 414 -0.86 -35.56 4.99
C ASP A 414 -0.67 -34.05 4.80
N ASP A 415 -1.73 -33.28 5.00
CA ASP A 415 -1.82 -31.82 4.85
C ASP A 415 -1.57 -31.27 3.43
N TRP A 416 -1.51 -32.13 2.40
CA TRP A 416 -1.29 -31.73 1.01
C TRP A 416 -2.48 -30.92 0.46
N ASP A 417 -2.24 -29.64 0.16
CA ASP A 417 -3.24 -28.71 -0.36
C ASP A 417 -2.86 -28.07 -1.71
N ILE A 418 -3.74 -27.21 -2.22
CA ILE A 418 -3.54 -26.57 -3.54
C ILE A 418 -2.35 -25.60 -3.55
N ARG A 419 -1.92 -25.07 -2.41
CA ARG A 419 -0.73 -24.21 -2.27
C ARG A 419 0.53 -25.04 -2.41
N ASP A 420 0.56 -26.26 -1.87
CA ASP A 420 1.68 -27.18 -2.07
C ASP A 420 1.81 -27.57 -3.54
N ALA A 421 0.67 -27.93 -4.16
CA ALA A 421 0.62 -28.24 -5.58
C ALA A 421 1.04 -27.03 -6.44
N GLN A 422 0.70 -25.81 -6.03
CA GLN A 422 1.11 -24.58 -6.72
C GLN A 422 2.62 -24.42 -6.75
N VAL A 423 3.33 -24.75 -5.66
CA VAL A 423 4.80 -24.72 -5.62
C VAL A 423 5.38 -25.72 -6.62
N VAL A 424 4.87 -26.95 -6.65
CA VAL A 424 5.32 -28.00 -7.58
C VAL A 424 5.08 -27.61 -9.03
N CYS A 425 3.88 -27.15 -9.38
CA CYS A 425 3.56 -26.73 -10.75
C CYS A 425 4.38 -25.52 -11.19
N ARG A 426 4.64 -24.57 -10.29
CA ARG A 426 5.53 -23.42 -10.54
C ARG A 426 6.97 -23.87 -10.81
N GLN A 427 7.51 -24.77 -9.98
CA GLN A 427 8.88 -25.27 -10.13
C GLN A 427 9.07 -26.13 -11.40
N LEU A 428 8.02 -26.80 -11.90
CA LEU A 428 8.05 -27.51 -13.18
C LEU A 428 7.79 -26.61 -14.40
N GLY A 429 7.44 -25.34 -14.20
CA GLY A 429 7.05 -24.43 -15.29
C GLY A 429 5.75 -24.83 -15.99
N CYS A 430 4.85 -25.53 -15.29
CA CYS A 430 3.60 -26.08 -15.83
C CYS A 430 2.39 -25.13 -15.70
N GLY A 431 2.60 -23.90 -15.21
CA GLY A 431 1.52 -22.94 -14.90
C GLY A 431 0.90 -23.17 -13.52
N PRO A 432 -0.28 -22.60 -13.23
CA PRO A 432 -0.95 -22.73 -11.93
C PRO A 432 -1.49 -24.15 -11.70
N ALA A 433 -1.45 -24.60 -10.45
CA ALA A 433 -2.01 -25.88 -10.05
C ALA A 433 -3.54 -25.86 -10.16
N LEU A 434 -4.09 -26.86 -10.84
CA LEU A 434 -5.53 -27.00 -11.04
C LEU A 434 -6.20 -27.88 -9.98
N ARG A 435 -5.46 -28.85 -9.44
CA ARG A 435 -5.91 -29.83 -8.45
C ARG A 435 -4.75 -30.28 -7.55
N ALA A 436 -5.08 -30.65 -6.32
CA ALA A 436 -4.18 -31.31 -5.38
C ALA A 436 -4.84 -32.64 -4.98
N ASP A 437 -4.50 -33.71 -5.70
CA ASP A 437 -5.14 -35.01 -5.54
C ASP A 437 -4.36 -35.89 -4.54
N GLY A 438 -5.02 -36.34 -3.46
CA GLY A 438 -4.46 -37.27 -2.47
C GLY A 438 -4.83 -38.74 -2.73
N ASN A 439 -4.67 -39.59 -1.71
CA ASN A 439 -5.07 -41.01 -1.69
C ASN A 439 -4.52 -41.86 -2.85
N ALA A 440 -3.30 -41.55 -3.31
CA ALA A 440 -2.64 -42.26 -4.41
C ALA A 440 -3.45 -42.28 -5.72
N ALA A 441 -4.05 -41.14 -6.10
CA ALA A 441 -4.82 -40.98 -7.33
C ALA A 441 -4.08 -41.42 -8.61
N PHE A 442 -2.75 -41.25 -8.64
CA PHE A 442 -1.86 -41.68 -9.73
C PHE A 442 -1.14 -43.01 -9.44
N GLY A 443 -1.75 -43.86 -8.62
CA GLY A 443 -1.14 -45.12 -8.15
C GLY A 443 -0.20 -44.93 -6.96
N ARG A 444 0.10 -46.03 -6.26
CA ARG A 444 0.97 -46.03 -5.08
C ARG A 444 2.44 -45.97 -5.49
N GLY A 445 3.24 -45.19 -4.77
CA GLY A 445 4.70 -45.19 -4.93
C GLY A 445 5.31 -46.51 -4.45
N GLU A 446 6.43 -46.89 -5.06
CA GLU A 446 7.26 -48.01 -4.61
C GLU A 446 8.49 -47.45 -3.89
N GLY A 447 8.70 -47.79 -2.62
CA GLY A 447 9.87 -47.36 -1.85
C GLY A 447 9.55 -46.52 -0.60
N ALA A 448 10.49 -45.66 -0.21
CA ALA A 448 10.39 -44.82 0.97
C ALA A 448 9.42 -43.64 0.75
N VAL A 449 8.80 -43.17 1.84
CA VAL A 449 8.09 -41.88 1.86
C VAL A 449 9.04 -40.86 2.46
N TRP A 450 9.48 -39.88 1.67
CA TRP A 450 10.54 -38.95 2.07
C TRP A 450 10.02 -37.66 2.70
N LEU A 451 8.80 -37.26 2.35
CA LEU A 451 8.15 -36.05 2.87
C LEU A 451 6.74 -36.40 3.35
N SER A 452 6.31 -35.74 4.42
CA SER A 452 4.95 -35.82 4.98
C SER A 452 4.62 -34.49 5.64
N ARG A 453 3.34 -34.07 5.66
CA ARG A 453 2.91 -32.79 6.25
C ARG A 453 3.65 -31.61 5.61
N VAL A 454 3.60 -31.58 4.29
CA VAL A 454 4.15 -30.46 3.52
C VAL A 454 3.17 -29.30 3.67
N GLU A 455 3.66 -28.17 4.17
CA GLU A 455 2.85 -26.95 4.33
C GLU A 455 3.58 -25.77 3.68
N CYS A 456 3.34 -25.57 2.40
CA CYS A 456 3.80 -24.44 1.63
C CYS A 456 2.88 -23.23 1.85
N ARG A 457 3.46 -22.03 1.86
CA ARG A 457 2.68 -20.78 1.96
C ARG A 457 2.10 -20.31 0.63
N GLY A 458 2.44 -20.98 -0.47
CA GLY A 458 2.09 -20.63 -1.86
C GLY A 458 3.24 -19.94 -2.60
#